data_AF-A0A7W7ZQF6-F1
#
_entry.id   AF-A0A7W7ZQF6-F1
#
_cell.length_a   1.000
_cell.length_b   1.000
_cell.length_c   1.000
_cell.angle_alpha   90.00
_cell.angle_beta   90.00
_cell.angle_gamma   90.00
#
_symmetry.space_group_name_H-M   'P 1'
#
loop_
_entity.id
_entity.type
_entity.pdbx_description
1 polymer ?
#
loop_
_entity_poly.entity_id
_entity_poly.type
_entity_poly.pdbx_seq_one_letter_code
_entity_poly.pdbx_strand_id
1 'polypeptide(L)'
;MPDRKIRAIVAALGLALGAGSVAAQLPGVKEPALPRERLAGENFGNDAPWFLQNIPFLEIDDPAIQQIYYYRWKLFRSHVREIGVQGTTVLEFLDDVPWARHPYTDLNDSASFHLMEGRWLRDPTIVDTLIDHLYSGGGNDRHFSESIAAATESTTFVTGDPAPALRHLDTMQYIYNEWDDHFDRARNLYWIEPLLDATEYTISSIEASGAGFTEKPSTDQNHNGFTAGFAFRPSINSYQYANALAIARLAALAGRHDISADYTQRAEKIQTAVLDQLWNTQLQHFTDRYQRSTPTVSAGEFIRGRELVGYVPWLYELPPKDVSGTGKYVVAWQHALASNELGGPHGLRTVEPSYPR
;
A
#
# COMPACT_ATOMS: atom_id res chain seq x y z
N MET A 1 5.20 -15.22 57.30
CA MET A 1 4.23 -15.27 56.17
C MET A 1 4.05 -13.85 55.66
N PRO A 2 4.19 -13.60 54.35
CA PRO A 2 5.36 -12.81 53.94
C PRO A 2 5.07 -11.49 53.22
N ASP A 3 6.06 -10.62 53.37
CA ASP A 3 6.54 -9.53 52.50
C ASP A 3 6.20 -9.66 51.01
N ARG A 4 5.67 -8.57 50.43
CA ARG A 4 5.67 -8.32 48.98
C ARG A 4 6.52 -7.09 48.66
N LYS A 5 7.81 -7.33 48.43
CA LYS A 5 8.67 -6.44 47.61
C LYS A 5 8.57 -6.93 46.17
N ILE A 6 7.88 -6.20 45.30
CA ILE A 6 7.96 -6.42 43.85
C ILE A 6 8.94 -5.38 43.29
N ARG A 7 10.12 -5.87 42.91
CA ARG A 7 11.11 -5.13 42.14
C ARG A 7 10.59 -4.98 40.72
N ALA A 8 10.60 -3.75 40.20
CA ALA A 8 10.44 -3.47 38.78
C ALA A 8 11.63 -4.08 38.02
N ILE A 9 11.34 -5.01 37.11
CA ILE A 9 12.31 -5.49 36.13
C ILE A 9 12.13 -4.60 34.91
N VAL A 10 13.10 -3.72 34.68
CA VAL A 10 13.32 -3.07 33.39
C VAL A 10 13.94 -4.12 32.48
N ALA A 11 13.15 -4.68 31.56
CA ALA A 11 13.67 -5.54 30.51
C ALA A 11 14.14 -4.65 29.35
N ALA A 12 15.44 -4.35 29.34
CA ALA A 12 16.12 -3.91 28.14
C ALA A 12 16.20 -5.10 27.18
N LEU A 13 15.42 -5.10 26.10
CA LEU A 13 15.69 -5.98 24.96
C LEU A 13 16.77 -5.34 24.10
N GLY A 14 18.02 -5.73 24.36
CA GLY A 14 19.10 -5.57 23.41
C GLY A 14 18.89 -6.52 22.23
N LEU A 15 18.90 -5.98 21.01
CA LEU A 15 19.02 -6.78 19.80
C LEU A 15 20.42 -7.42 19.79
N ALA A 16 20.47 -8.72 20.08
CA ALA A 16 21.61 -9.55 19.74
C ALA A 16 21.53 -9.88 18.25
N LEU A 17 22.25 -9.11 17.43
CA LEU A 17 22.70 -9.53 16.11
C LEU A 17 23.76 -10.63 16.32
N GLY A 18 23.43 -11.86 15.95
CA GLY A 18 24.35 -12.98 16.09
C GLY A 18 23.87 -14.27 15.43
N ALA A 19 24.55 -14.60 14.34
CA ALA A 19 24.73 -15.93 13.74
C ALA A 19 23.55 -16.57 13.01
N GLY A 20 23.83 -17.01 11.79
CA GLY A 20 22.89 -17.58 10.83
C GLY A 20 21.97 -18.64 11.43
N SER A 21 20.67 -18.42 11.25
CA SER A 21 19.69 -19.49 11.29
C SER A 21 19.96 -20.42 10.10
N VAL A 22 20.81 -21.42 10.31
CA VAL A 22 20.68 -22.66 9.57
C VAL A 22 19.32 -23.20 9.98
N ALA A 23 18.30 -22.95 9.16
CA ALA A 23 17.05 -23.67 9.26
C ALA A 23 17.43 -25.15 9.18
N ALA A 24 17.34 -25.84 10.31
CA ALA A 24 17.50 -27.28 10.35
C ALA A 24 16.42 -27.85 9.43
N GLN A 25 16.81 -28.27 8.22
CA GLN A 25 15.96 -29.03 7.33
C GLN A 25 15.53 -30.28 8.10
N LEU A 26 14.27 -30.28 8.54
CA LEU A 26 13.62 -31.48 9.06
C LEU A 26 13.81 -32.58 8.00
N PRO A 27 14.47 -33.71 8.33
CA PRO A 27 14.62 -34.78 7.36
C PRO A 27 13.24 -35.38 7.08
N GLY A 28 12.80 -35.34 5.82
CA GLY A 28 11.87 -36.33 5.32
C GLY A 28 10.40 -35.94 5.11
N VAL A 29 10.01 -34.67 5.19
CA VAL A 29 8.78 -34.25 4.49
C VAL A 29 9.20 -33.94 3.05
N LYS A 30 9.09 -34.93 2.16
CA LYS A 30 9.00 -34.61 0.73
C LYS A 30 7.73 -33.78 0.61
N GLU A 31 7.86 -32.49 0.33
CA GLU A 31 6.70 -31.70 -0.11
C GLU A 31 5.96 -32.53 -1.16
N PRO A 32 4.61 -32.59 -1.12
CA PRO A 32 3.87 -33.19 -2.21
C PRO A 32 4.38 -32.53 -3.49
N ALA A 33 4.93 -33.34 -4.39
CA ALA A 33 5.46 -32.82 -5.64
C ALA A 33 4.26 -32.33 -6.46
N LEU A 34 3.98 -31.03 -6.37
CA LEU A 34 2.96 -30.39 -7.18
C LEU A 34 3.23 -30.73 -8.64
N PRO A 35 2.24 -31.18 -9.42
CA PRO A 35 2.41 -31.56 -10.81
C PRO A 35 2.52 -30.30 -11.69
N ARG A 36 3.60 -29.54 -11.55
CA ARG A 36 3.79 -28.20 -12.13
C ARG A 36 3.68 -28.22 -13.65
N GLU A 37 4.24 -29.21 -14.32
CA GLU A 37 4.19 -29.36 -15.78
C GLU A 37 2.75 -29.55 -16.28
N ARG A 38 1.97 -30.38 -15.59
CA ARG A 38 0.55 -30.58 -15.88
C ARG A 38 -0.23 -29.28 -15.66
N LEU A 39 -0.08 -28.68 -14.48
CA LEU A 39 -0.77 -27.44 -14.11
C LEU A 39 -0.42 -26.31 -15.08
N ALA A 40 0.85 -26.18 -15.50
CA ALA A 40 1.26 -25.18 -16.45
C ALA A 40 0.67 -25.43 -17.85
N GLY A 41 0.71 -26.68 -18.32
CA GLY A 41 0.13 -27.06 -19.60
C GLY A 41 -1.37 -26.80 -19.66
N GLU A 42 -2.10 -27.18 -18.61
CA GLU A 42 -3.56 -26.98 -18.50
C GLU A 42 -3.96 -25.50 -18.45
N ASN A 43 -3.22 -24.67 -17.71
CA ASN A 43 -3.60 -23.27 -17.47
C ASN A 43 -3.02 -22.28 -18.51
N PHE A 44 -1.89 -22.60 -19.14
CA PHE A 44 -1.15 -21.65 -19.98
C PHE A 44 -0.84 -22.14 -21.39
N GLY A 45 -1.02 -23.43 -21.70
CA GLY A 45 -0.80 -23.97 -23.05
C GLY A 45 0.61 -23.67 -23.58
N ASN A 46 0.71 -23.01 -24.74
CA ASN A 46 1.99 -22.68 -25.37
C ASN A 46 2.88 -21.76 -24.52
N ASP A 47 2.31 -20.99 -23.60
CA ASP A 47 3.04 -20.11 -22.71
C ASP A 47 3.59 -20.81 -21.44
N ALA A 48 3.25 -22.09 -21.24
CA ALA A 48 3.65 -22.87 -20.07
C ALA A 48 5.15 -22.78 -19.70
N PRO A 49 6.12 -22.77 -20.64
CA PRO A 49 7.53 -22.67 -20.28
C PRO A 49 7.88 -21.43 -19.44
N TRP A 50 7.30 -20.27 -19.75
CA TRP A 50 7.55 -19.05 -18.99
C TRP A 50 7.00 -19.18 -17.56
N PHE A 51 5.77 -19.66 -17.41
CA PHE A 51 5.13 -19.80 -16.10
C PHE A 51 5.79 -20.87 -15.24
N LEU A 52 6.24 -21.98 -15.83
CA LEU A 52 7.02 -23.02 -15.14
C LEU A 52 8.27 -22.44 -14.48
N GLN A 53 8.98 -21.58 -15.20
CA GLN A 53 10.17 -20.91 -14.69
C GLN A 53 9.83 -19.88 -13.62
N ASN A 54 8.75 -19.11 -13.80
CA ASN A 54 8.57 -17.86 -13.07
C ASN A 54 7.60 -17.90 -11.88
N ILE A 55 6.52 -18.68 -11.88
CA ILE A 55 5.45 -18.49 -10.88
C ILE A 55 5.40 -19.59 -9.81
N PRO A 56 5.01 -19.30 -8.56
CA PRO A 56 4.59 -20.33 -7.62
C PRO A 56 3.39 -21.10 -8.18
N PHE A 57 3.33 -22.41 -7.94
CA PHE A 57 2.20 -23.24 -8.35
C PHE A 57 1.33 -23.54 -7.13
N LEU A 58 0.01 -23.58 -7.34
CA LEU A 58 -0.99 -23.80 -6.30
C LEU A 58 -1.94 -24.92 -6.74
N GLU A 59 -2.20 -25.87 -5.85
CA GLU A 59 -3.25 -26.87 -6.00
C GLU A 59 -4.11 -26.87 -4.74
N ILE A 60 -5.41 -26.57 -4.87
CA ILE A 60 -6.38 -26.47 -3.78
C ILE A 60 -7.73 -27.07 -4.20
N ASP A 61 -8.54 -27.46 -3.22
CA ASP A 61 -9.83 -28.13 -3.46
C ASP A 61 -10.91 -27.20 -4.03
N ASP A 62 -10.71 -25.87 -3.99
CA ASP A 62 -11.61 -24.89 -4.59
C ASP A 62 -11.19 -24.58 -6.04
N PRO A 63 -11.88 -25.13 -7.05
CA PRO A 63 -11.50 -24.95 -8.44
C PRO A 63 -11.67 -23.50 -8.93
N ALA A 64 -12.57 -22.71 -8.34
CA ALA A 64 -12.78 -21.33 -8.74
C ALA A 64 -11.63 -20.45 -8.25
N ILE A 65 -11.21 -20.59 -7.00
CA ILE A 65 -10.05 -19.87 -6.46
C ILE A 65 -8.78 -20.29 -7.21
N GLN A 66 -8.59 -21.59 -7.48
CA GLN A 66 -7.44 -22.06 -8.23
C GLN A 66 -7.41 -21.49 -9.67
N GLN A 67 -8.56 -21.46 -10.35
CA GLN A 67 -8.64 -20.84 -11.68
C GLN A 67 -8.28 -19.35 -11.64
N ILE A 68 -8.78 -18.61 -10.64
CA ILE A 68 -8.45 -17.18 -10.45
C ILE A 68 -6.95 -17.01 -10.18
N TYR A 69 -6.33 -17.88 -9.39
CA TYR A 69 -4.89 -17.84 -9.11
C TYR A 69 -4.06 -17.89 -10.40
N TYR A 70 -4.30 -18.87 -11.27
CA TYR A 70 -3.56 -18.98 -12.53
C TYR A 70 -3.93 -17.87 -13.52
N TYR A 71 -5.19 -17.45 -13.56
CA TYR A 71 -5.64 -16.31 -14.37
C TYR A 71 -4.94 -15.00 -13.98
N ARG A 72 -4.76 -14.73 -12.68
CA ARG A 72 -4.05 -13.55 -12.17
C ARG A 72 -2.59 -13.51 -12.61
N TRP A 73 -1.89 -14.65 -12.61
CA TRP A 73 -0.53 -14.72 -13.16
C TRP A 73 -0.49 -14.44 -14.67
N LYS A 74 -1.48 -14.92 -15.43
CA LYS A 74 -1.61 -14.61 -16.85
C LYS A 74 -1.82 -13.10 -17.08
N LEU A 75 -2.67 -12.47 -16.28
CA LEU A 75 -2.89 -11.02 -16.31
C LEU A 75 -1.62 -10.24 -15.94
N PHE A 76 -0.92 -10.61 -14.87
CA PHE A 76 0.31 -9.93 -14.48
C PHE A 76 1.33 -9.98 -15.64
N ARG A 77 1.59 -11.18 -16.20
CA ARG A 77 2.51 -11.34 -17.33
C ARG A 77 2.12 -10.50 -18.55
N SER A 78 0.82 -10.36 -18.86
CA SER A 78 0.40 -9.55 -20.02
C SER A 78 0.68 -8.06 -19.88
N HIS A 79 0.91 -7.57 -18.65
CA HIS A 79 1.21 -6.17 -18.38
C HIS A 79 2.72 -5.90 -18.23
N VAL A 80 3.56 -6.93 -18.14
CA VAL A 80 5.03 -6.78 -18.13
C VAL A 80 5.51 -6.36 -19.52
N ARG A 81 6.21 -5.23 -19.62
CA ARG A 81 6.83 -4.75 -20.86
C ARG A 81 8.31 -4.45 -20.65
N GLU A 82 9.14 -4.96 -21.57
CA GLU A 82 10.54 -4.54 -21.69
C GLU A 82 10.61 -3.18 -22.38
N ILE A 83 11.34 -2.25 -21.78
CA ILE A 83 11.48 -0.85 -22.24
C ILE A 83 12.93 -0.52 -22.63
N GLY A 84 13.65 -1.54 -23.10
CA GLY A 84 15.03 -1.42 -23.57
C GLY A 84 16.00 -1.12 -22.43
N VAL A 85 16.85 -0.10 -22.61
CA VAL A 85 17.88 0.27 -21.62
C VAL A 85 17.31 0.77 -20.29
N GLN A 86 16.03 1.14 -20.25
CA GLN A 86 15.32 1.54 -19.02
C GLN A 86 14.84 0.34 -18.20
N GLY A 87 14.98 -0.90 -18.71
CA GLY A 87 14.61 -2.11 -17.99
C GLY A 87 13.19 -2.55 -18.29
N THR A 88 12.36 -2.63 -17.26
CA THR A 88 10.99 -3.17 -17.33
C THR A 88 10.00 -2.20 -16.73
N THR A 89 8.82 -2.08 -17.35
CA THR A 89 7.64 -1.47 -16.72
C THR A 89 6.54 -2.51 -16.61
N VAL A 90 5.63 -2.33 -15.65
CA VAL A 90 4.40 -3.11 -15.53
C VAL A 90 3.25 -2.15 -15.65
N LEU A 91 2.42 -2.37 -16.66
CA LEU A 91 1.34 -1.46 -17.02
C LEU A 91 0.11 -1.63 -16.13
N GLU A 92 -0.60 -0.55 -15.93
CA GLU A 92 -1.96 -0.58 -15.37
C GLU A 92 -3.01 -0.83 -16.46
N PHE A 93 -2.88 -0.11 -17.58
CA PHE A 93 -3.74 -0.24 -18.76
C PHE A 93 -2.92 -0.80 -19.93
N LEU A 94 -3.48 -1.77 -20.65
CA LEU A 94 -2.83 -2.29 -21.87
C LEU A 94 -2.86 -1.26 -23.01
N ASP A 95 -3.93 -0.48 -23.08
CA ASP A 95 -4.09 0.62 -24.03
C ASP A 95 -3.54 1.92 -23.44
N ASP A 96 -3.05 2.81 -24.32
CA ASP A 96 -2.55 4.11 -23.92
C ASP A 96 -3.70 4.98 -23.37
N VAL A 97 -3.52 5.50 -22.15
CA VAL A 97 -4.43 6.45 -21.53
C VAL A 97 -3.78 7.84 -21.45
N PRO A 98 -4.53 8.94 -21.66
CA PRO A 98 -3.95 10.27 -21.84
C PRO A 98 -3.35 10.88 -20.57
N TRP A 99 -3.61 10.30 -19.40
CA TRP A 99 -3.02 10.70 -18.12
C TRP A 99 -1.78 9.87 -17.75
N ALA A 100 -1.45 8.83 -18.50
CA ALA A 100 -0.23 8.07 -18.27
C ALA A 100 1.01 8.83 -18.73
N ARG A 101 2.13 8.59 -18.05
CA ARG A 101 3.40 9.24 -18.36
C ARG A 101 4.02 8.66 -19.63
N HIS A 102 4.34 9.51 -20.59
CA HIS A 102 5.11 9.13 -21.78
C HIS A 102 6.62 9.04 -21.50
N PRO A 103 7.36 8.16 -22.19
CA PRO A 103 6.92 7.34 -23.33
C PRO A 103 6.47 5.92 -22.99
N TYR A 104 6.53 5.49 -21.72
CA TYR A 104 6.32 4.09 -21.33
C TYR A 104 4.98 3.79 -20.68
N THR A 105 4.06 4.76 -20.66
CA THR A 105 2.71 4.66 -20.07
C THR A 105 2.74 4.37 -18.57
N ASP A 106 3.71 4.96 -17.86
CA ASP A 106 3.88 4.73 -16.43
C ASP A 106 2.78 5.44 -15.62
N LEU A 107 2.27 4.72 -14.61
CA LEU A 107 1.30 5.17 -13.62
C LEU A 107 1.80 4.68 -12.25
N ASN A 108 2.18 5.60 -11.36
CA ASN A 108 2.91 5.27 -10.14
C ASN A 108 2.02 4.84 -8.97
N ASP A 109 0.71 5.11 -9.02
CA ASP A 109 -0.30 4.61 -8.09
C ASP A 109 -0.35 3.09 -8.06
N SER A 110 -0.27 2.44 -9.22
CA SER A 110 -0.34 0.98 -9.31
C SER A 110 1.00 0.27 -9.05
N ALA A 111 2.12 1.00 -9.12
CA ALA A 111 3.46 0.43 -9.03
C ALA A 111 3.73 -0.36 -7.73
N SER A 112 3.19 0.10 -6.59
CA SER A 112 3.32 -0.63 -5.33
C SER A 112 2.67 -2.01 -5.40
N PHE A 113 1.50 -2.12 -6.03
CA PHE A 113 0.81 -3.39 -6.22
C PHE A 113 1.55 -4.29 -7.22
N HIS A 114 2.13 -3.71 -8.28
CA HIS A 114 2.97 -4.44 -9.23
C HIS A 114 4.19 -5.08 -8.56
N LEU A 115 4.88 -4.35 -7.68
CA LEU A 115 5.99 -4.89 -6.89
C LEU A 115 5.51 -5.98 -5.93
N MET A 116 4.36 -5.78 -5.26
CA MET A 116 3.83 -6.73 -4.28
C MET A 116 3.33 -8.05 -4.88
N GLU A 117 2.84 -8.03 -6.12
CA GLU A 117 2.52 -9.23 -6.90
C GLU A 117 3.79 -9.84 -7.51
N GLY A 118 4.61 -9.01 -8.16
CA GLY A 118 5.79 -9.41 -8.91
C GLY A 118 6.88 -10.03 -8.04
N ARG A 119 7.02 -9.64 -6.77
CA ARG A 119 8.03 -10.20 -5.84
C ARG A 119 7.96 -11.72 -5.67
N TRP A 120 6.84 -12.35 -6.03
CA TRP A 120 6.68 -13.80 -5.98
C TRP A 120 7.21 -14.53 -7.23
N LEU A 121 7.64 -13.79 -8.25
CA LEU A 121 8.36 -14.37 -9.38
C LEU A 121 9.66 -15.01 -8.90
N ARG A 122 9.96 -16.21 -9.42
CA ARG A 122 11.19 -16.94 -9.09
C ARG A 122 12.43 -16.30 -9.70
N ASP A 123 12.29 -15.73 -10.89
CA ASP A 123 13.32 -14.90 -11.49
C ASP A 123 13.07 -13.44 -11.07
N PRO A 124 13.91 -12.87 -10.19
CA PRO A 124 13.69 -11.52 -9.67
C PRO A 124 13.97 -10.44 -10.73
N THR A 125 14.59 -10.77 -11.86
CA THR A 125 15.05 -9.79 -12.86
C THR A 125 13.96 -8.81 -13.28
N ILE A 126 12.73 -9.30 -13.51
CA ILE A 126 11.58 -8.47 -13.90
C ILE A 126 11.26 -7.39 -12.84
N VAL A 127 11.34 -7.77 -11.56
CA VAL A 127 11.05 -6.87 -10.43
C VAL A 127 12.22 -5.93 -10.19
N ASP A 128 13.45 -6.43 -10.30
CA ASP A 128 14.66 -5.65 -10.07
C ASP A 128 14.83 -4.53 -11.10
N THR A 129 14.54 -4.81 -12.37
CA THR A 129 14.57 -3.79 -13.44
C THR A 129 13.37 -2.86 -13.40
N LEU A 130 12.21 -3.31 -12.88
CA LEU A 130 11.09 -2.41 -12.56
C LEU A 130 11.47 -1.45 -11.44
N ILE A 131 12.12 -1.92 -10.37
CA ILE A 131 12.66 -1.07 -9.30
C ILE A 131 13.63 -0.03 -9.90
N ASP A 132 14.53 -0.45 -10.78
CA ASP A 132 15.45 0.46 -11.47
C ASP A 132 14.71 1.53 -12.28
N HIS A 133 13.68 1.15 -13.03
CA HIS A 133 12.87 2.09 -13.80
C HIS A 133 12.12 3.09 -12.90
N LEU A 134 11.52 2.61 -11.81
CA LEU A 134 10.77 3.46 -10.88
C LEU A 134 11.65 4.53 -10.24
N TYR A 135 12.90 4.21 -9.86
CA TYR A 135 13.79 5.17 -9.19
C TYR A 135 14.73 5.91 -10.15
N SER A 136 15.33 5.24 -11.14
CA SER A 136 16.31 5.85 -12.05
C SER A 136 15.73 6.17 -13.43
N GLY A 137 14.74 5.41 -13.89
CA GLY A 137 14.07 5.64 -15.17
C GLY A 137 12.96 6.69 -15.15
N GLY A 138 12.61 7.19 -13.95
CA GLY A 138 11.59 8.22 -13.76
C GLY A 138 10.15 7.69 -13.77
N GLY A 139 9.95 6.38 -13.54
CA GLY A 139 8.63 5.77 -13.43
C GLY A 139 7.86 6.16 -12.15
N ASN A 140 8.53 6.71 -11.14
CA ASN A 140 7.91 7.32 -9.97
C ASN A 140 8.13 8.83 -9.97
N ASP A 141 7.19 9.58 -10.54
CA ASP A 141 7.20 11.04 -10.58
C ASP A 141 6.26 11.70 -9.57
N ARG A 142 5.72 10.92 -8.62
CA ARG A 142 4.73 11.34 -7.62
C ARG A 142 3.42 11.89 -8.22
N HIS A 143 3.09 11.54 -9.46
CA HIS A 143 1.84 11.99 -10.06
C HIS A 143 0.62 11.55 -9.23
N PHE A 144 0.69 10.35 -8.65
CA PHE A 144 -0.23 9.85 -7.64
C PHE A 144 0.46 9.53 -6.31
N SER A 145 -0.32 9.43 -5.23
CA SER A 145 0.15 8.90 -3.94
C SER A 145 0.69 7.47 -4.08
N GLU A 146 1.71 7.14 -3.29
CA GLU A 146 2.44 5.88 -3.49
C GLU A 146 3.08 5.35 -2.20
N SER A 147 3.28 4.02 -2.16
CA SER A 147 4.00 3.27 -1.12
C SER A 147 5.18 2.44 -1.70
N ILE A 148 5.83 2.96 -2.75
CA ILE A 148 6.79 2.22 -3.58
C ILE A 148 8.05 1.87 -2.79
N ALA A 149 8.52 2.70 -1.85
CA ALA A 149 9.66 2.35 -1.00
C ALA A 149 9.31 1.16 -0.08
N ALA A 150 8.12 1.14 0.51
CA ALA A 150 7.64 0.01 1.30
C ALA A 150 7.47 -1.27 0.47
N ALA A 151 6.93 -1.15 -0.74
CA ALA A 151 6.80 -2.28 -1.66
C ALA A 151 8.17 -2.80 -2.14
N THR A 152 9.15 -1.91 -2.32
CA THR A 152 10.53 -2.26 -2.69
C THR A 152 11.23 -3.01 -1.55
N GLU A 153 11.14 -2.54 -0.30
CA GLU A 153 11.64 -3.29 0.86
C GLU A 153 10.98 -4.68 0.96
N SER A 154 9.68 -4.75 0.66
CA SER A 154 8.91 -6.00 0.71
C SER A 154 9.38 -7.05 -0.31
N THR A 155 10.10 -6.67 -1.38
CA THR A 155 10.71 -7.63 -2.30
C THR A 155 11.94 -8.30 -1.68
N THR A 156 12.75 -7.54 -0.93
CA THR A 156 13.93 -8.05 -0.21
C THR A 156 13.57 -9.14 0.79
N PHE A 157 12.40 -9.07 1.43
CA PHE A 157 11.95 -10.13 2.35
C PHE A 157 11.64 -11.46 1.64
N VAL A 158 11.34 -11.43 0.34
CA VAL A 158 11.05 -12.64 -0.45
C VAL A 158 12.31 -13.17 -1.13
N THR A 159 13.10 -12.29 -1.74
CA THR A 159 14.32 -12.69 -2.48
C THR A 159 15.50 -12.96 -1.56
N GLY A 160 15.51 -12.34 -0.37
CA GLY A 160 16.68 -12.31 0.52
C GLY A 160 17.81 -11.40 0.04
N ASP A 161 17.63 -10.70 -1.09
CA ASP A 161 18.62 -9.80 -1.67
C ASP A 161 18.19 -8.32 -1.48
N PRO A 162 18.93 -7.55 -0.65
CA PRO A 162 18.65 -6.13 -0.46
C PRO A 162 19.29 -5.24 -1.52
N ALA A 163 20.17 -5.75 -2.39
CA ALA A 163 20.92 -4.91 -3.32
C ALA A 163 20.04 -4.04 -4.23
N PRO A 164 18.88 -4.51 -4.74
CA PRO A 164 17.94 -3.66 -5.47
C PRO A 164 17.36 -2.49 -4.69
N ALA A 165 17.05 -2.69 -3.43
CA ALA A 165 16.55 -1.61 -2.59
C ALA A 165 17.68 -0.63 -2.21
N LEU A 166 18.83 -1.16 -1.78
CA LEU A 166 19.93 -0.36 -1.24
C LEU A 166 20.57 0.57 -2.27
N ARG A 167 20.68 0.13 -3.54
CA ARG A 167 21.26 0.97 -4.62
C ARG A 167 20.42 2.22 -4.91
N HIS A 168 19.13 2.22 -4.56
CA HIS A 168 18.21 3.34 -4.76
C HIS A 168 17.84 4.07 -3.47
N LEU A 169 18.48 3.75 -2.33
CA LEU A 169 18.13 4.34 -1.04
C LEU A 169 18.21 5.88 -1.04
N ASP A 170 19.18 6.48 -1.74
CA ASP A 170 19.29 7.93 -1.85
C ASP A 170 18.15 8.54 -2.69
N THR A 171 17.73 7.86 -3.77
CA THR A 171 16.59 8.29 -4.59
C THR A 171 15.25 8.10 -3.87
N MET A 172 15.09 7.03 -3.09
CA MET A 172 13.92 6.84 -2.21
C MET A 172 13.78 8.01 -1.24
N GLN A 173 14.88 8.43 -0.60
CA GLN A 173 14.88 9.59 0.29
C GLN A 173 14.53 10.88 -0.45
N TYR A 174 15.08 11.08 -1.65
CA TYR A 174 14.76 12.24 -2.48
C TYR A 174 13.26 12.32 -2.78
N ILE A 175 12.66 11.27 -3.34
CA ILE A 175 11.23 11.23 -3.68
C ILE A 175 10.36 11.41 -2.44
N TYR A 176 10.71 10.77 -1.32
CA TYR A 176 10.00 10.95 -0.06
C TYR A 176 9.98 12.41 0.39
N ASN A 177 11.12 13.10 0.32
CA ASN A 177 11.23 14.48 0.76
C ASN A 177 10.57 15.47 -0.22
N GLU A 178 10.40 15.11 -1.49
CA GLU A 178 9.62 15.93 -2.44
C GLU A 178 8.13 15.98 -2.09
N TRP A 179 7.59 15.01 -1.34
CA TRP A 179 6.24 15.07 -0.78
C TRP A 179 6.04 16.14 0.31
N ASP A 180 7.07 16.92 0.68
CA ASP A 180 6.95 18.04 1.63
C ASP A 180 5.95 19.10 1.15
N ASP A 181 5.75 19.22 -0.16
CA ASP A 181 4.73 20.10 -0.77
C ASP A 181 3.28 19.71 -0.41
N HIS A 182 3.06 18.48 0.03
CA HIS A 182 1.79 17.94 0.52
C HIS A 182 1.78 17.69 2.03
N PHE A 183 2.79 18.16 2.78
CA PHE A 183 2.92 17.90 4.21
C PHE A 183 2.52 19.11 5.08
N ASP A 184 1.52 18.94 5.95
CA ASP A 184 1.20 19.93 6.99
C ASP A 184 2.06 19.66 8.24
N ARG A 185 3.12 20.47 8.41
CA ARG A 185 4.05 20.38 9.54
C ARG A 185 3.40 20.58 10.90
N ALA A 186 2.32 21.37 10.99
CA ALA A 186 1.64 21.62 12.26
C ALA A 186 0.82 20.41 12.70
N ARG A 187 0.31 19.63 11.74
CA ARG A 187 -0.48 18.42 12.00
C ARG A 187 0.32 17.13 11.94
N ASN A 188 1.51 17.15 11.36
CA ASN A 188 2.28 15.95 10.98
C ASN A 188 1.45 14.99 10.10
N LEU A 189 0.67 15.55 9.17
CA LEU A 189 -0.14 14.79 8.22
C LEU A 189 0.10 15.28 6.79
N TYR A 190 0.13 14.34 5.87
CA TYR A 190 0.05 14.59 4.45
C TYR A 190 -1.40 14.79 4.03
N TRP A 191 -1.62 15.66 3.04
CA TRP A 191 -2.91 15.88 2.42
C TRP A 191 -2.82 15.66 0.92
N ILE A 192 -3.91 15.22 0.30
CA ILE A 192 -3.99 15.06 -1.15
C ILE A 192 -5.43 15.19 -1.62
N GLU A 193 -5.60 15.51 -2.91
CA GLU A 193 -6.89 15.41 -3.60
C GLU A 193 -7.20 13.95 -3.95
N PRO A 194 -8.44 13.47 -3.86
CA PRO A 194 -8.80 12.09 -4.19
C PRO A 194 -8.41 11.65 -5.60
N LEU A 195 -8.43 12.56 -6.57
CA LEU A 195 -7.96 12.30 -7.94
C LEU A 195 -6.49 11.86 -7.96
N LEU A 196 -5.62 12.60 -7.27
CA LEU A 196 -4.18 12.28 -7.16
C LEU A 196 -3.90 11.16 -6.15
N ASP A 197 -4.95 10.59 -5.55
CA ASP A 197 -4.91 9.37 -4.73
C ASP A 197 -5.60 8.19 -5.46
N ALA A 198 -5.86 8.33 -6.77
CA ALA A 198 -6.52 7.37 -7.65
C ALA A 198 -7.89 6.87 -7.13
N THR A 199 -8.63 7.75 -6.46
CA THR A 199 -9.92 7.45 -5.81
C THR A 199 -10.93 8.56 -6.06
N GLU A 200 -11.11 8.91 -7.33
CA GLU A 200 -12.11 9.87 -7.79
C GLU A 200 -13.51 9.56 -7.22
N TYR A 201 -14.33 10.59 -7.04
CA TYR A 201 -15.70 10.44 -6.54
C TYR A 201 -15.81 9.85 -5.12
N THR A 202 -14.80 10.07 -4.27
CA THR A 202 -14.93 9.85 -2.82
C THR A 202 -15.95 10.81 -2.20
N ILE A 203 -16.38 10.50 -0.97
CA ILE A 203 -17.20 11.41 -0.17
C ILE A 203 -16.56 12.81 -0.13
N SER A 204 -15.25 12.88 0.10
CA SER A 204 -14.54 14.15 0.23
C SER A 204 -14.66 15.03 -1.03
N SER A 205 -14.51 14.47 -2.24
CA SER A 205 -14.61 15.24 -3.48
C SER A 205 -16.06 15.58 -3.82
N ILE A 206 -17.00 14.65 -3.65
CA ILE A 206 -18.44 14.87 -3.87
C ILE A 206 -18.96 16.05 -3.03
N GLU A 207 -18.61 16.07 -1.74
CA GLU A 207 -19.06 17.12 -0.81
C GLU A 207 -18.36 18.44 -1.06
N ALA A 208 -17.04 18.43 -1.20
CA ALA A 208 -16.25 19.65 -1.34
C ALA A 208 -16.52 20.39 -2.66
N SER A 209 -16.84 19.67 -3.73
CA SER A 209 -17.26 20.25 -5.00
C SER A 209 -18.74 20.66 -5.01
N GLY A 210 -19.54 20.27 -4.00
CA GLY A 210 -20.98 20.51 -4.01
C GLY A 210 -21.72 19.78 -5.13
N ALA A 211 -21.16 18.70 -5.68
CA ALA A 211 -21.82 17.91 -6.73
C ALA A 211 -23.10 17.24 -6.21
N GLY A 212 -23.11 16.90 -4.92
CA GLY A 212 -24.16 16.12 -4.29
C GLY A 212 -24.29 14.72 -4.90
N PHE A 213 -25.25 13.93 -4.40
CA PHE A 213 -25.56 12.63 -4.98
C PHE A 213 -26.50 12.75 -6.17
N THR A 214 -25.97 12.60 -7.36
CA THR A 214 -26.74 12.64 -8.59
C THR A 214 -26.29 11.55 -9.57
N GLU A 215 -27.26 10.93 -10.25
CA GLU A 215 -26.98 10.00 -11.36
C GLU A 215 -26.36 10.72 -12.58
N LYS A 216 -26.49 12.05 -12.62
CA LYS A 216 -25.96 12.91 -13.68
C LYS A 216 -25.18 14.06 -13.04
N PRO A 217 -23.91 13.85 -12.68
CA PRO A 217 -23.05 14.91 -12.18
C PRO A 217 -22.98 16.07 -13.17
N SER A 218 -22.77 17.29 -12.66
CA SER A 218 -22.54 18.44 -13.54
C SER A 218 -21.34 18.19 -14.44
N THR A 219 -21.32 18.78 -15.63
CA THR A 219 -20.10 18.84 -16.46
C THR A 219 -19.21 20.04 -16.07
N ASP A 220 -19.70 20.90 -15.18
CA ASP A 220 -18.89 21.95 -14.56
C ASP A 220 -17.84 21.30 -13.66
N GLN A 221 -16.57 21.58 -13.94
CA GLN A 221 -15.42 21.03 -13.20
C GLN A 221 -15.51 21.28 -11.70
N ASN A 222 -16.16 22.37 -11.28
CA ASN A 222 -16.29 22.72 -9.86
C ASN A 222 -17.44 22.01 -9.15
N HIS A 223 -18.34 21.32 -9.89
CA HIS A 223 -19.57 20.73 -9.35
C HIS A 223 -19.81 19.29 -9.85
N ASN A 224 -18.76 18.61 -10.30
CA ASN A 224 -18.85 17.27 -10.87
C ASN A 224 -18.43 16.16 -9.91
N GLY A 225 -17.78 16.48 -8.78
CA GLY A 225 -17.31 15.51 -7.79
C GLY A 225 -16.02 14.78 -8.16
N PHE A 226 -15.42 15.10 -9.32
CA PHE A 226 -14.18 14.52 -9.82
C PHE A 226 -12.95 15.19 -9.18
N THR A 227 -13.01 16.51 -9.00
CA THR A 227 -11.97 17.33 -8.35
C THR A 227 -12.45 17.88 -7.00
N ALA A 228 -11.60 18.66 -6.32
CA ALA A 228 -11.73 19.14 -4.95
C ALA A 228 -11.61 18.01 -3.91
N GLY A 229 -11.96 18.28 -2.66
CA GLY A 229 -11.87 17.27 -1.60
C GLY A 229 -10.47 17.09 -1.01
N PHE A 230 -9.56 18.06 -1.21
CA PHE A 230 -8.25 18.07 -0.56
C PHE A 230 -8.38 17.76 0.94
N ALA A 231 -7.84 16.63 1.36
CA ALA A 231 -8.04 16.09 2.69
C ALA A 231 -6.75 15.46 3.24
N PHE A 232 -6.64 15.44 4.57
CA PHE A 232 -5.76 14.51 5.26
C PHE A 232 -6.42 13.13 5.20
N ARG A 233 -5.85 12.23 4.38
CA ARG A 233 -6.46 10.95 4.03
C ARG A 233 -5.75 9.77 4.71
N PRO A 234 -6.46 8.71 5.14
CA PRO A 234 -5.83 7.50 5.67
C PRO A 234 -4.85 6.83 4.69
N SER A 235 -5.06 6.96 3.37
CA SER A 235 -4.18 6.44 2.31
C SER A 235 -2.77 7.03 2.37
N ILE A 236 -2.57 8.25 1.85
CA ILE A 236 -1.26 8.88 1.69
C ILE A 236 -0.49 8.94 3.02
N ASN A 237 -1.18 9.14 4.15
CA ASN A 237 -0.51 9.12 5.45
C ASN A 237 0.01 7.74 5.83
N SER A 238 -0.74 6.67 5.53
CA SER A 238 -0.25 5.30 5.75
C SER A 238 0.87 4.94 4.78
N TYR A 239 0.79 5.42 3.53
CA TYR A 239 1.86 5.21 2.54
C TYR A 239 3.15 5.90 2.95
N GLN A 240 3.10 7.16 3.38
CA GLN A 240 4.27 7.91 3.85
C GLN A 240 4.79 7.35 5.18
N TYR A 241 3.93 6.83 6.06
CA TYR A 241 4.37 6.07 7.23
C TYR A 241 5.18 4.82 6.83
N ALA A 242 4.65 4.04 5.89
CA ALA A 242 5.29 2.81 5.43
C ALA A 242 6.61 3.07 4.69
N ASN A 243 6.61 4.05 3.78
CA ASN A 243 7.82 4.47 3.06
C ASN A 243 8.90 4.96 4.02
N ALA A 244 8.52 5.71 5.07
CA ALA A 244 9.48 6.15 6.09
C ALA A 244 10.09 4.97 6.85
N LEU A 245 9.29 4.00 7.27
CA LEU A 245 9.80 2.79 7.94
C LEU A 245 10.71 1.97 7.03
N ALA A 246 10.35 1.82 5.76
CA ALA A 246 11.16 1.10 4.78
C ALA A 246 12.52 1.78 4.58
N ILE A 247 12.54 3.10 4.37
CA ILE A 247 13.78 3.88 4.27
C ILE A 247 14.60 3.75 5.55
N ALA A 248 13.98 3.81 6.72
CA ALA A 248 14.68 3.68 7.99
C ALA A 248 15.39 2.32 8.14
N ARG A 249 14.72 1.24 7.75
CA ARG A 249 15.25 -0.13 7.84
C ARG A 249 16.33 -0.39 6.80
N LEU A 250 16.12 0.06 5.56
CA LEU A 250 17.14 -0.01 4.50
C LEU A 250 18.38 0.82 4.86
N ALA A 251 18.20 2.00 5.45
CA ALA A 251 19.31 2.82 5.95
C ALA A 251 20.08 2.13 7.08
N ALA A 252 19.38 1.47 8.02
CA ALA A 252 20.04 0.67 9.05
C ALA A 252 20.85 -0.48 8.44
N LEU A 253 20.30 -1.17 7.42
CA LEU A 253 20.98 -2.24 6.69
C LEU A 253 22.23 -1.73 5.95
N ALA A 254 22.20 -0.50 5.44
CA ALA A 254 23.34 0.20 4.83
C ALA A 254 24.36 0.75 5.85
N GLY A 255 24.13 0.62 7.16
CA GLY A 255 24.97 1.23 8.20
C GLY A 255 24.81 2.75 8.36
N ARG A 256 23.75 3.33 7.78
CA ARG A 256 23.41 4.77 7.85
C ARG A 256 22.43 5.04 8.99
N HIS A 257 22.93 4.92 10.21
CA HIS A 257 22.09 4.96 11.43
C HIS A 257 21.45 6.33 11.71
N ASP A 258 22.06 7.42 11.26
CA ASP A 258 21.51 8.77 11.35
C ASP A 258 20.23 8.92 10.50
N ILE A 259 20.27 8.45 9.25
CA ILE A 259 19.11 8.41 8.34
C ILE A 259 18.04 7.48 8.90
N SER A 260 18.45 6.31 9.40
CA SER A 260 17.54 5.36 10.04
C SER A 260 16.76 5.99 11.20
N ALA A 261 17.44 6.73 12.07
CA ALA A 261 16.84 7.41 13.21
C ALA A 261 15.89 8.55 12.79
N ASP A 262 16.27 9.37 11.79
CA ASP A 262 15.42 10.43 11.26
C ASP A 262 14.10 9.87 10.71
N TYR A 263 14.18 8.90 9.81
CA TYR A 263 12.98 8.33 9.18
C TYR A 263 12.11 7.53 10.14
N THR A 264 12.70 6.89 11.16
CA THR A 264 11.94 6.27 12.25
C THR A 264 11.14 7.33 13.02
N GLN A 265 11.77 8.45 13.38
CA GLN A 265 11.06 9.54 14.07
C GLN A 265 9.94 10.14 13.21
N ARG A 266 10.15 10.27 11.89
CA ARG A 266 9.10 10.74 10.96
C ARG A 266 7.92 9.77 10.93
N ALA A 267 8.18 8.47 10.83
CA ALA A 267 7.13 7.45 10.88
C ALA A 267 6.34 7.51 12.20
N GLU A 268 7.01 7.64 13.35
CA GLU A 268 6.36 7.76 14.67
C GLU A 268 5.44 8.99 14.77
N LYS A 269 5.87 10.13 14.20
CA LYS A 269 5.07 11.37 14.14
C LYS A 269 3.81 11.18 13.29
N ILE A 270 3.95 10.58 12.11
CA ILE A 270 2.82 10.30 11.21
C ILE A 270 1.86 9.30 11.87
N GLN A 271 2.38 8.22 12.46
CA GLN A 271 1.58 7.23 13.17
C GLN A 271 0.73 7.90 14.26
N THR A 272 1.37 8.68 15.14
CA THR A 272 0.68 9.42 16.20
C THR A 272 -0.42 10.32 15.62
N ALA A 273 -0.09 11.08 14.57
CA ALA A 273 -1.04 12.00 13.95
C ALA A 273 -2.24 11.28 13.31
N VAL A 274 -2.04 10.17 12.60
CA VAL A 274 -3.12 9.35 12.03
C VAL A 274 -4.04 8.82 13.13
N LEU A 275 -3.45 8.26 14.18
CA LEU A 275 -4.17 7.64 15.29
C LEU A 275 -5.00 8.63 16.10
N ASP A 276 -4.54 9.87 16.24
CA ASP A 276 -5.19 10.92 17.02
C ASP A 276 -6.15 11.77 16.21
N GLN A 277 -5.81 12.06 14.95
CA GLN A 277 -6.53 13.06 14.15
C GLN A 277 -7.45 12.44 13.10
N LEU A 278 -7.11 11.27 12.53
CA LEU A 278 -7.93 10.65 11.49
C LEU A 278 -8.91 9.59 12.02
N TRP A 279 -8.83 9.25 13.31
CA TRP A 279 -9.81 8.37 13.94
C TRP A 279 -11.12 9.12 14.22
N ASN A 280 -12.17 8.77 13.49
CA ASN A 280 -13.50 9.29 13.70
C ASN A 280 -14.22 8.46 14.78
N THR A 281 -14.39 9.04 15.97
CA THR A 281 -15.02 8.33 17.11
C THR A 281 -16.50 8.05 16.91
N GLN A 282 -17.21 8.84 16.10
CA GLN A 282 -18.64 8.64 15.83
C GLN A 282 -18.86 7.48 14.87
N LEU A 283 -18.03 7.40 13.82
CA LEU A 283 -18.05 6.29 12.87
C LEU A 283 -17.23 5.08 13.34
N GLN A 284 -16.42 5.23 14.39
CA GLN A 284 -15.50 4.19 14.86
C GLN A 284 -14.61 3.64 13.73
N HIS A 285 -14.11 4.55 12.89
CA HIS A 285 -13.36 4.23 11.67
C HIS A 285 -12.33 5.33 11.38
N PHE A 286 -11.27 5.02 10.64
CA PHE A 286 -10.39 6.07 10.12
C PHE A 286 -11.05 6.73 8.90
N THR A 287 -11.15 8.04 8.91
CA THR A 287 -11.80 8.78 7.81
C THR A 287 -11.02 10.04 7.46
N ASP A 288 -11.23 10.51 6.24
CA ASP A 288 -10.68 11.77 5.76
C ASP A 288 -11.09 12.96 6.64
N ARG A 289 -10.19 13.93 6.71
CA ARG A 289 -10.48 15.28 7.22
C ARG A 289 -10.15 16.33 6.19
N TYR A 290 -11.06 17.26 5.94
CA TYR A 290 -10.83 18.32 4.98
C TYR A 290 -9.60 19.15 5.37
N GLN A 291 -8.68 19.34 4.43
CA GLN A 291 -7.49 20.16 4.65
C GLN A 291 -7.80 21.65 4.50
N ARG A 292 -8.78 21.99 3.65
CA ARG A 292 -9.23 23.37 3.38
C ARG A 292 -10.75 23.45 3.29
N SER A 293 -11.30 24.64 3.54
CA SER A 293 -12.72 24.90 3.38
C SER A 293 -13.09 25.15 1.92
N THR A 294 -14.31 24.79 1.56
CA THR A 294 -15.00 25.24 0.34
C THR A 294 -16.33 25.90 0.76
N PRO A 295 -17.18 26.38 -0.17
CA PRO A 295 -18.52 26.84 0.21
C PRO A 295 -19.41 25.77 0.88
N THR A 296 -19.07 24.48 0.73
CA THR A 296 -19.90 23.35 1.18
C THR A 296 -19.29 22.56 2.35
N VAL A 297 -17.98 22.68 2.61
CA VAL A 297 -17.29 21.93 3.67
C VAL A 297 -16.31 22.83 4.43
N SER A 298 -16.05 22.52 5.71
CA SER A 298 -15.09 23.28 6.52
C SER A 298 -13.79 22.51 6.76
N ALA A 299 -12.66 23.20 6.69
CA ALA A 299 -11.35 22.63 7.04
C ALA A 299 -11.36 22.04 8.46
N GLY A 300 -10.81 20.84 8.61
CA GLY A 300 -10.70 20.10 9.86
C GLY A 300 -11.93 19.25 10.21
N GLU A 301 -13.04 19.39 9.50
CA GLU A 301 -14.20 18.49 9.66
C GLU A 301 -13.91 17.13 9.04
N PHE A 302 -14.50 16.08 9.62
CA PHE A 302 -14.48 14.75 9.04
C PHE A 302 -15.47 14.65 7.89
N ILE A 303 -15.18 13.81 6.91
CA ILE A 303 -16.20 13.33 5.97
C ILE A 303 -17.32 12.59 6.73
N ARG A 304 -18.53 12.60 6.17
CA ARG A 304 -19.73 12.12 6.87
C ARG A 304 -20.04 10.63 6.67
N GLY A 305 -19.08 9.84 6.20
CA GLY A 305 -19.25 8.39 6.01
C GLY A 305 -17.93 7.64 5.99
N ARG A 306 -18.01 6.31 6.08
CA ARG A 306 -16.87 5.40 6.00
C ARG A 306 -16.53 5.07 4.56
N GLU A 307 -15.23 5.06 4.29
CA GLU A 307 -14.66 4.58 3.04
C GLU A 307 -13.67 3.46 3.33
N LEU A 308 -13.51 2.53 2.39
CA LEU A 308 -12.63 1.36 2.53
C LEU A 308 -11.18 1.77 2.74
N VAL A 309 -10.78 2.95 2.24
CA VAL A 309 -9.46 3.56 2.45
C VAL A 309 -9.11 3.68 3.94
N GLY A 310 -10.11 3.80 4.82
CA GLY A 310 -9.91 3.79 6.27
C GLY A 310 -9.28 2.50 6.81
N TYR A 311 -9.21 1.42 6.02
CA TYR A 311 -8.47 0.20 6.39
C TYR A 311 -6.99 0.18 5.97
N VAL A 312 -6.55 1.11 5.11
CA VAL A 312 -5.15 1.19 4.66
C VAL A 312 -4.15 1.31 5.82
N PRO A 313 -4.43 1.99 6.96
CA PRO A 313 -3.55 1.95 8.11
C PRO A 313 -3.18 0.53 8.58
N TRP A 314 -4.09 -0.44 8.50
CA TRP A 314 -3.78 -1.83 8.89
C TRP A 314 -2.93 -2.57 7.86
N LEU A 315 -2.96 -2.17 6.57
CA LEU A 315 -2.09 -2.77 5.54
C LEU A 315 -0.60 -2.64 5.90
N TYR A 316 -0.24 -1.55 6.58
CA TYR A 316 1.14 -1.25 6.97
C TYR A 316 1.40 -1.40 8.46
N GLU A 317 0.50 -2.08 9.19
CA GLU A 317 0.59 -2.26 10.64
C GLU A 317 0.75 -0.93 11.40
N LEU A 318 0.07 0.13 10.94
CA LEU A 318 0.14 1.46 11.57
C LEU A 318 -0.57 1.48 12.95
N PRO A 319 -1.78 0.93 13.14
CA PRO A 319 -2.34 0.77 14.47
C PRO A 319 -1.42 -0.09 15.37
N PRO A 320 -1.22 0.26 16.66
CA PRO A 320 -0.39 -0.52 17.57
C PRO A 320 -0.86 -1.97 17.67
N LYS A 321 0.00 -2.91 18.06
CA LYS A 321 -0.37 -4.35 18.18
C LYS A 321 -0.86 -4.75 19.59
N ASP A 322 -0.52 -3.97 20.62
CA ASP A 322 -0.95 -4.25 22.00
C ASP A 322 -2.44 -3.94 22.17
N VAL A 323 -3.21 -4.93 22.62
CA VAL A 323 -4.65 -4.86 22.96
C VAL A 323 -5.00 -3.62 23.79
N SER A 324 -4.11 -3.16 24.68
CA SER A 324 -4.33 -1.94 25.47
C SER A 324 -4.40 -0.64 24.65
N GLY A 325 -3.71 -0.60 23.50
CA GLY A 325 -3.67 0.53 22.55
C GLY A 325 -4.48 0.31 21.27
N THR A 326 -4.55 -0.93 20.75
CA THR A 326 -5.32 -1.29 19.55
C THR A 326 -6.80 -1.48 19.82
N GLY A 327 -7.18 -1.82 21.05
CA GLY A 327 -8.55 -2.25 21.38
C GLY A 327 -9.62 -1.26 20.92
N LYS A 328 -9.32 0.05 20.95
CA LYS A 328 -10.23 1.10 20.47
C LYS A 328 -10.41 1.13 18.94
N TYR A 329 -9.43 0.68 18.17
CA TYR A 329 -9.45 0.73 16.71
C TYR A 329 -10.01 -0.55 16.08
N VAL A 330 -9.85 -1.71 16.75
CA VAL A 330 -10.30 -3.02 16.23
C VAL A 330 -11.79 -3.06 15.91
N VAL A 331 -12.60 -2.26 16.63
CA VAL A 331 -14.05 -2.15 16.37
C VAL A 331 -14.36 -1.78 14.91
N ALA A 332 -13.46 -1.07 14.21
CA ALA A 332 -13.64 -0.70 12.82
C ALA A 332 -13.93 -1.92 11.94
N TRP A 333 -13.26 -3.06 12.18
CA TRP A 333 -13.41 -4.30 11.40
C TRP A 333 -14.82 -4.89 11.43
N GLN A 334 -15.67 -4.49 12.39
CA GLN A 334 -17.09 -4.87 12.37
C GLN A 334 -17.80 -4.30 11.12
N HIS A 335 -17.35 -3.15 10.61
CA HIS A 335 -17.95 -2.47 9.47
C HIS A 335 -17.62 -3.09 8.13
N ALA A 336 -16.48 -3.81 8.02
CA ALA A 336 -16.01 -4.38 6.76
C ALA A 336 -17.04 -5.34 6.14
N LEU A 337 -17.68 -6.18 6.97
CA LEU A 337 -18.60 -7.21 6.51
C LEU A 337 -20.08 -6.88 6.77
N ALA A 338 -20.36 -5.74 7.42
CA ALA A 338 -21.72 -5.32 7.71
C ALA A 338 -22.41 -4.84 6.42
N SER A 339 -23.57 -5.44 6.12
CA SER A 339 -24.24 -5.27 4.81
C SER A 339 -24.81 -3.85 4.58
N ASN A 340 -25.14 -3.16 5.66
CA ASN A 340 -25.56 -1.75 5.70
C ASN A 340 -24.37 -0.77 5.75
N GLU A 341 -23.14 -1.28 5.75
CA GLU A 341 -21.90 -0.50 5.77
C GLU A 341 -21.02 -0.96 4.59
N LEU A 342 -19.78 -1.43 4.82
CA LEU A 342 -18.85 -1.73 3.74
C LEU A 342 -19.04 -3.13 3.12
N GLY A 343 -19.86 -4.01 3.71
CA GLY A 343 -20.11 -5.35 3.20
C GLY A 343 -21.10 -5.40 2.03
N GLY A 344 -20.63 -5.68 0.82
CA GLY A 344 -21.44 -5.83 -0.39
C GLY A 344 -21.78 -7.29 -0.75
N PRO A 345 -22.77 -7.52 -1.65
CA PRO A 345 -23.13 -8.86 -2.11
C PRO A 345 -22.00 -9.57 -2.89
N HIS A 346 -21.01 -8.83 -3.38
CA HIS A 346 -19.89 -9.34 -4.18
C HIS A 346 -18.50 -8.98 -3.61
N GLY A 347 -18.42 -8.59 -2.35
CA GLY A 347 -17.16 -8.17 -1.71
C GLY A 347 -17.31 -6.91 -0.88
N LEU A 348 -16.25 -6.12 -0.78
CA LEU A 348 -16.24 -4.88 -0.01
C LEU A 348 -16.60 -3.69 -0.91
N ARG A 349 -17.41 -2.76 -0.41
CA ARG A 349 -17.67 -1.47 -1.04
C ARG A 349 -16.55 -0.50 -0.71
N THR A 350 -16.24 0.40 -1.64
CA THR A 350 -15.32 1.52 -1.40
C THR A 350 -15.94 2.59 -0.51
N VAL A 351 -17.27 2.73 -0.52
CA VAL A 351 -18.04 3.69 0.29
C VAL A 351 -19.27 3.00 0.90
N GLU A 352 -19.60 3.30 2.15
CA GLU A 352 -20.78 2.74 2.81
C GLU A 352 -22.12 3.32 2.27
N PRO A 353 -23.20 2.54 2.19
CA PRO A 353 -24.50 3.00 1.70
C PRO A 353 -25.27 3.84 2.72
N SER A 354 -24.84 3.85 3.99
CA SER A 354 -25.40 4.67 5.08
C SER A 354 -24.96 6.14 5.02
N TYR A 355 -23.97 6.47 4.21
CA TYR A 355 -23.54 7.86 4.00
C TYR A 355 -24.73 8.71 3.50
N PRO A 356 -25.09 9.82 4.18
CA PRO A 356 -26.29 10.57 3.83
C PRO A 356 -26.22 11.16 2.43
N ARG A 357 -27.22 10.78 1.63
CA ARG A 357 -27.40 11.26 0.25
C ARG A 357 -27.91 12.69 0.18
#